data_AF-A0A316H3Q6-F1
#
_entry.id   AF-A0A316H3Q6-F1
#
_cell.length_a   1.000
_cell.length_b   1.000
_cell.length_c   1.000
_cell.angle_alpha   90.00
_cell.angle_beta   90.00
_cell.angle_gamma   90.00
#
_symmetry.space_group_name_H-M   'P 1'
#
loop_
_entity.id
_entity.type
_entity.pdbx_description
1 polymer ?
#
loop_
_entity_poly.entity_id
_entity_poly.type
_entity_poly.pdbx_seq_one_letter_code
_entity_poly.pdbx_strand_id
1 'polypeptide(L)' 'MSGAGFDWPALMRAGLQGLGLTPEVFWRLTPAELLMMLGDAPGVAPMGRARLEALAAQFPDVTHKEADDGRAG' A
#
# COMPACT_ATOMS: atom_id res chain seq x y z
N MET A 1 -11.56 -14.23 11.64
CA MET A 1 -11.86 -13.75 10.27
C MET A 1 -10.57 -13.16 9.74
N SER A 2 -9.77 -13.97 9.05
CA SER A 2 -8.43 -13.56 8.61
C SER A 2 -8.59 -12.42 7.60
N GLY A 3 -8.12 -11.23 7.97
CA GLY A 3 -8.04 -10.11 7.02
C GLY A 3 -7.19 -10.57 5.86
N ALA A 4 -7.78 -10.67 4.67
CA ALA A 4 -7.04 -11.04 3.47
C ALA A 4 -5.91 -10.01 3.32
N GLY A 5 -4.67 -10.46 3.52
CA GLY A 5 -3.50 -9.66 3.22
C GLY A 5 -3.60 -9.20 1.78
N PHE A 6 -3.12 -8.00 1.49
CA PHE A 6 -3.09 -7.49 0.13
C PHE A 6 -2.34 -8.49 -0.77
N ASP A 7 -2.99 -8.96 -1.85
CA ASP A 7 -2.48 -10.00 -2.75
C ASP A 7 -1.35 -9.48 -3.65
N TRP A 8 -0.21 -9.21 -3.02
CA TRP A 8 0.99 -8.67 -3.64
C TRP A 8 1.49 -9.53 -4.83
N PRO A 9 1.52 -10.88 -4.74
CA PRO A 9 1.95 -11.70 -5.87
C PRO A 9 1.00 -11.59 -7.08
N ALA A 10 -0.29 -11.38 -6.85
CA ALA A 10 -1.26 -11.20 -7.93
C ALA A 10 -1.05 -9.84 -8.60
N LEU A 11 -0.82 -8.77 -7.83
CA LEU A 11 -0.52 -7.44 -8.36
C LEU A 11 0.76 -7.44 -9.21
N MET A 12 1.83 -8.08 -8.73
CA MET A 12 3.09 -8.14 -9.48
C MET A 12 2.94 -8.92 -10.79
N ARG A 13 2.18 -10.02 -10.80
CA ARG A 13 1.90 -10.74 -12.06
C ARG A 13 1.08 -9.89 -13.02
N ALA A 14 0.06 -9.20 -12.53
CA ALA A 14 -0.78 -8.35 -13.36
C ALA A 14 0.00 -7.17 -13.97
N GLY A 15 0.87 -6.52 -13.19
CA GLY A 15 1.67 -5.39 -13.66
C GLY A 15 2.88 -5.79 -14.52
N LEU A 16 3.71 -6.71 -14.04
CA LEU A 16 4.98 -7.06 -14.72
C LEU A 16 4.80 -8.07 -15.85
N GLN A 17 3.88 -9.03 -15.71
CA GLN A 17 3.63 -10.04 -16.75
C GLN A 17 2.40 -9.72 -17.59
N GLY A 18 1.31 -9.23 -16.98
CA GLY A 18 0.07 -8.92 -17.68
C GLY A 18 0.17 -7.68 -18.57
N LEU A 19 0.57 -6.55 -17.98
CA LEU A 19 0.77 -5.28 -18.70
C LEU A 19 2.17 -5.16 -19.34
N GLY A 20 3.09 -6.08 -19.03
CA GLY A 20 4.47 -6.07 -19.55
C GLY A 20 5.30 -4.87 -19.07
N LEU A 21 4.94 -4.27 -17.93
CA LEU A 21 5.68 -3.13 -17.39
C LEU A 21 7.08 -3.56 -16.95
N THR A 22 8.07 -2.74 -17.26
CA THR A 22 9.38 -2.90 -16.63
C THR A 22 9.25 -2.62 -15.12
N PRO A 23 10.05 -3.28 -14.26
CA PRO A 23 9.96 -3.09 -12.81
C PRO A 23 10.07 -1.61 -12.39
N GLU A 24 10.90 -0.84 -13.09
CA GLU A 24 11.07 0.59 -12.82
C GLU A 24 9.82 1.41 -13.13
N VAL A 25 9.12 1.11 -14.24
CA VAL A 25 7.85 1.77 -14.56
C VAL A 25 6.78 1.36 -13.56
N PHE A 26 6.69 0.07 -13.22
CA PHE A 26 5.73 -0.43 -12.23
C PHE A 26 5.85 0.28 -10.88
N TRP A 27 7.08 0.48 -10.40
CA TRP A 27 7.34 1.16 -9.12
C TRP A 27 7.19 2.69 -9.17
N ARG A 28 7.24 3.28 -10.36
CA ARG A 28 6.99 4.72 -10.55
C ARG A 28 5.51 5.06 -10.64
N LEU A 29 4.65 4.09 -10.96
CA LEU A 29 3.21 4.30 -11.06
C LEU A 29 2.58 4.43 -9.68
N THR A 30 1.58 5.32 -9.58
CA THR A 30 0.68 5.31 -8.43
C THR A 30 -0.24 4.08 -8.51
N PRO A 31 -0.71 3.54 -7.36
CA PRO A 31 -1.66 2.42 -7.37
C PRO A 31 -2.93 2.70 -8.18
N ALA A 32 -3.39 3.95 -8.22
CA ALA A 32 -4.55 4.36 -9.00
C ALA A 32 -4.31 4.27 -10.51
N GLU A 33 -3.13 4.69 -10.99
CA GLU A 33 -2.76 4.58 -12.41
C GLU A 33 -2.59 3.12 -12.83
N LEU A 34 -2.02 2.27 -11.96
CA LEU A 34 -1.89 0.85 -12.22
C LEU A 34 -3.26 0.17 -12.34
N LEU A 35 -4.20 0.47 -11.44
CA LEU A 35 -5.58 -0.06 -11.50
C LEU A 35 -6.30 0.40 -12.77
N MET A 36 -6.15 1.67 -13.14
CA MET A 36 -6.70 2.22 -14.38
C MET A 36 -6.17 1.47 -15.62
N MET A 37 -4.87 1.16 -15.66
CA MET A 37 -4.26 0.39 -16.75
C MET A 37 -4.71 -1.08 -16.77
N LEU A 38 -5.04 -1.66 -15.61
CA LEU A 38 -5.57 -3.02 -15.49
C LEU A 38 -7.04 -3.14 -15.97
N GLY A 39 -7.67 -2.02 -16.37
CA GLY A 39 -9.06 -1.99 -16.82
C GLY A 39 -10.08 -2.03 -15.68
N ASP A 40 -9.60 -2.15 -14.44
CA ASP A 40 -10.40 -2.02 -13.24
C ASP A 40 -10.30 -0.56 -12.80
N ALA A 41 -11.02 0.30 -13.51
CA ALA A 41 -11.27 1.66 -13.06
C ALA A 41 -12.63 1.68 -12.35
N PRO A 42 -12.74 1.21 -11.09
CA PRO A 42 -13.80 1.76 -10.27
C PRO A 42 -13.52 3.26 -10.21
N GLY A 43 -14.54 4.10 -10.23
CA GLY A 43 -14.35 5.51 -9.91
C GLY A 43 -13.76 5.60 -8.51
N VAL A 44 -12.42 5.59 -8.41
CA VAL A 44 -11.69 5.70 -7.16
C VAL A 44 -11.89 7.15 -6.77
N ALA A 45 -12.99 7.40 -6.04
CA ALA A 45 -13.14 8.62 -5.29
C ALA A 45 -11.83 8.75 -4.49
N PRO A 46 -11.07 9.86 -4.66
CA PRO A 46 -9.84 10.06 -3.91
C PRO A 46 -10.17 9.84 -2.44
N MET A 47 -9.37 9.04 -1.75
CA MET A 47 -9.59 8.75 -0.33
C MET A 47 -9.73 10.09 0.40
N GLY A 48 -10.95 10.39 0.86
CA GLY A 48 -11.22 11.64 1.55
C GLY A 48 -10.34 11.77 2.78
N ARG A 49 -10.03 13.01 3.17
CA ARG A 49 -9.18 13.33 4.34
C ARG A 49 -9.52 12.50 5.58
N ALA A 50 -10.82 12.29 5.84
CA ALA A 50 -11.32 11.50 6.96
C ALA A 50 -10.88 10.02 6.92
N ARG A 51 -10.78 9.41 5.74
CA ARG A 51 -10.34 8.01 5.61
C ARG A 51 -8.82 7.88 5.80
N LEU A 52 -8.07 8.90 5.38
CA LEU A 52 -6.63 8.97 5.64
C LEU A 52 -6.35 9.15 7.14
N GLU A 53 -7.09 10.03 7.83
CA GLU A 53 -6.98 10.22 9.28
C GLU A 53 -7.36 8.94 10.06
N ALA A 54 -8.41 8.25 9.63
CA ALA A 54 -8.79 6.96 10.21
C ALA A 54 -7.70 5.88 10.03
N LEU A 55 -6.94 5.91 8.94
CA LEU A 55 -5.81 5.00 8.73
C LEU A 55 -4.61 5.37 9.59
N ALA A 56 -4.25 6.65 9.67
CA ALA A 56 -3.17 7.13 10.53
C ALA A 56 -3.41 6.80 12.01
N ALA A 57 -4.68 6.85 12.45
CA ALA A 57 -5.06 6.45 13.81
C ALA A 57 -4.96 4.94 14.05
N GLN A 58 -5.20 4.12 13.01
CA GLN A 58 -5.14 2.65 13.11
C GLN A 58 -3.71 2.10 12.98
N PHE A 59 -2.85 2.80 12.24
CA PHE A 59 -1.46 2.45 12.04
C PHE A 59 -0.58 3.65 12.43
N PRO A 60 -0.49 3.97 13.73
CA PRO A 60 0.41 5.02 14.19
C PRO A 60 1.84 4.61 13.90
N ASP A 61 2.60 5.47 13.23
CA ASP A 61 4.03 5.29 12.95
C ASP A 61 4.87 5.49 14.23
N VAL A 62 4.61 4.66 15.25
CA VAL A 62 5.45 4.57 16.44
C VAL A 62 6.70 3.78 16.07
N THR A 63 7.75 4.48 15.69
CA THR A 63 9.11 3.93 15.70
C THR A 63 9.38 3.38 17.09
N HIS A 64 9.49 2.06 17.21
CA HIS A 64 9.88 1.35 18.42
C HIS A 64 11.38 1.62 18.68
N LYS A 65 11.73 2.86 19.03
CA LYS A 65 13.08 3.26 19.44
C LYS A 65 13.04 4.14 20.69
N GLU A 66 12.18 3.80 21.65
CA GLU A 66 12.25 4.34 23.01
C GLU A 66 11.80 3.24 23.99
N ALA A 67 12.46 2.08 23.95
CA ALA A 67 12.27 1.03 24.96
C ALA A 67 13.58 0.29 25.30
N ASP A 68 14.74 0.90 25.04
CA ASP A 68 16.05 0.35 25.44
C ASP A 68 16.93 1.34 26.23
N ASP A 69 16.43 2.55 26.53
CA ASP A 69 17.09 3.44 27.49
C ASP A 69 16.36 3.35 28.83
N GLY A 70 16.73 2.34 29.63
CA GLY A 70 16.35 2.32 31.04
C GLY A 70 16.25 0.96 31.70
N ARG A 71 17.38 0.26 31.90
CA ARG A 71 17.56 -0.45 33.18
C ARG A 71 19.01 -0.52 33.65
N ALA A 72 19.21 0.21 34.73
CA ALA A 72 20.32 0.13 35.68
C ALA A 72 20.85 -1.29 35.92
N GLY A 73 22.18 -1.35 36.05
CA GLY A 73 22.95 -2.35 36.78
C GLY A 73 24.23 -1.70 37.26
#